data_AF-A0A256LFY3-F1
#
_entry.id   AF-A0A256LFY3-F1
#
_cell.length_a   1.000
_cell.length_b   1.000
_cell.length_c   1.000
_cell.angle_alpha   90.00
_cell.angle_beta   90.00
_cell.angle_gamma   90.00
#
_symmetry.space_group_name_H-M   'P 1'
#
loop_
_entity.id
_entity.type
_entity.pdbx_description
1 polymer ?
#
loop_
_entity_poly.entity_id
_entity_poly.type
_entity_poly.pdbx_seq_one_letter_code
_entity_poly.pdbx_strand_id
1 'polypeptide(L)'
;MPLITKISTQKRKGRYNIFIDNEYAFSVNERTLVERRLLKGTELSLEDIEEIKKAEADSQALQLAMTFLSYQPRSVYEVLEYLNKHEISQEASQTAVEDLMDLNYINDEDFARLFIKNNLRVGKDGPRGITRKLKQKGVAANTIQDALYEIEEEEWIDAGIRLIHSLIHQVGKLSYKEIKKKALTKLQNHGFDQDLGELIIDHLDIETNEDEQLEALEKQGTKAWKKYRKDDGFKRKQKVRHFLFQHGFSSGEIDSFLNGEVVDLEEIDEY
;
A
#
# COMPACT_ATOMS: atom_id res chain seq x y z
N MET A 1 2.88 -55.08 -11.79
CA MET A 1 2.61 -53.87 -10.99
C MET A 1 3.94 -53.33 -10.53
N PRO A 2 4.17 -52.01 -10.57
CA PRO A 2 5.41 -51.41 -10.09
C PRO A 2 5.73 -51.81 -8.65
N LEU A 3 7.00 -52.13 -8.36
CA LEU A 3 7.45 -52.61 -7.05
C LEU A 3 8.37 -51.59 -6.37
N ILE A 4 8.16 -51.33 -5.09
CA ILE A 4 9.12 -50.54 -4.30
C ILE A 4 10.41 -51.34 -4.10
N THR A 5 11.49 -50.94 -4.77
CA THR A 5 12.80 -51.62 -4.67
C THR A 5 13.69 -51.04 -3.58
N LYS A 6 13.51 -49.76 -3.23
CA LYS A 6 14.32 -49.09 -2.22
C LYS A 6 13.56 -47.92 -1.58
N ILE A 7 13.83 -47.71 -0.29
CA ILE A 7 13.40 -46.53 0.48
C ILE A 7 14.67 -45.94 1.11
N SER A 8 14.85 -44.62 1.01
CA SER A 8 16.00 -43.94 1.64
C SER A 8 15.59 -42.65 2.34
N THR A 9 16.23 -42.32 3.46
CA THR A 9 16.01 -41.06 4.18
C THR A 9 16.56 -39.86 3.41
N GLN A 10 15.88 -38.71 3.49
CA GLN A 10 16.41 -37.43 3.01
C GLN A 10 17.21 -36.69 4.10
N LYS A 11 17.87 -35.58 3.72
CA LYS A 11 18.56 -34.67 4.67
C LYS A 11 17.60 -34.07 5.70
N ARG A 12 16.36 -33.76 5.29
CA ARG A 12 15.30 -33.29 6.17
C ARG A 12 14.72 -34.49 6.91
N LYS A 13 14.73 -34.45 8.25
CA LYS A 13 14.15 -35.51 9.09
C LYS A 13 12.67 -35.71 8.75
N GLY A 14 12.22 -36.97 8.77
CA GLY A 14 10.83 -37.36 8.51
C GLY A 14 10.42 -37.37 7.03
N ARG A 15 11.37 -37.28 6.08
CA ARG A 15 11.12 -37.39 4.62
C ARG A 15 11.90 -38.57 4.03
N TYR A 16 11.25 -39.32 3.15
CA TYR A 16 11.78 -40.54 2.55
C TYR A 16 11.59 -40.52 1.03
N ASN A 17 12.62 -40.93 0.29
CA ASN A 17 12.56 -41.16 -1.15
C ASN A 17 12.10 -42.60 -1.41
N ILE A 18 11.12 -42.76 -2.29
CA ILE A 18 10.62 -44.05 -2.76
C ILE A 18 11.18 -44.32 -4.15
N PHE A 19 11.78 -45.50 -4.32
CA PHE A 19 12.27 -45.99 -5.60
C PHE A 19 11.42 -47.15 -6.06
N ILE A 20 10.93 -47.06 -7.29
CA ILE A 20 10.14 -48.09 -7.95
C ILE A 20 10.97 -48.63 -9.11
N ASP A 21 11.11 -49.95 -9.18
CA ASP A 21 11.89 -50.61 -10.25
C ASP A 21 13.33 -50.05 -10.42
N ASN A 22 13.93 -49.62 -9.30
CA ASN A 22 15.26 -48.98 -9.17
C ASN A 22 15.37 -47.54 -9.66
N GLU A 23 14.28 -46.92 -10.09
CA GLU A 23 14.22 -45.51 -10.45
C GLU A 23 13.55 -44.69 -9.34
N TYR A 24 13.97 -43.44 -9.17
CA TYR A 24 13.31 -42.53 -8.24
C TYR A 24 11.89 -42.25 -8.72
N ALA A 25 10.89 -42.50 -7.87
CA ALA A 25 9.48 -42.30 -8.22
C ALA A 25 8.91 -41.02 -7.58
N PHE A 26 8.94 -40.94 -6.25
CA PHE A 26 8.41 -39.81 -5.49
C PHE A 26 8.99 -39.81 -4.07
N SER A 27 8.66 -38.77 -3.31
CA SER A 27 9.05 -38.63 -1.91
C SER A 27 7.81 -38.55 -1.02
N VAL A 28 7.87 -39.16 0.16
CA VAL A 28 6.79 -39.16 1.14
C VAL A 28 7.27 -38.68 2.50
N ASN A 29 6.34 -38.17 3.31
CA ASN A 29 6.58 -37.93 4.73
C ASN A 29 6.43 -39.22 5.55
N GLU A 30 6.90 -39.20 6.80
CA GLU A 30 6.88 -40.35 7.71
C GLU A 30 5.47 -40.88 7.96
N ARG A 31 4.48 -39.99 8.08
CA ARG A 31 3.09 -40.37 8.32
C ARG A 31 2.52 -41.16 7.14
N THR A 32 2.69 -40.67 5.92
CA THR A 32 2.24 -41.36 4.70
C THR A 32 2.94 -42.71 4.52
N LEU A 33 4.24 -42.78 4.81
CA LEU A 33 5.02 -44.02 4.75
C LEU A 33 4.38 -45.12 5.64
N VAL A 34 3.97 -44.75 6.85
CA VAL A 34 3.37 -45.65 7.84
C VAL A 34 1.91 -45.97 7.48
N GLU A 35 1.07 -44.96 7.24
CA GLU A 35 -0.36 -45.12 6.99
C GLU A 35 -0.63 -45.96 5.72
N ARG A 36 0.13 -45.73 4.65
CA ARG A 36 0.04 -46.49 3.39
C ARG A 36 0.89 -47.75 3.37
N ARG A 37 1.57 -48.09 4.48
CA ARG A 37 2.41 -49.29 4.65
C ARG A 37 3.41 -49.47 3.50
N LEU A 38 4.07 -48.38 3.12
CA LEU A 38 5.05 -48.38 2.04
C LEU A 38 6.35 -49.04 2.54
N LEU A 39 6.56 -50.29 2.14
CA LEU A 39 7.71 -51.10 2.50
C LEU A 39 8.43 -51.55 1.24
N LYS A 40 9.70 -51.96 1.39
CA LYS A 40 10.40 -52.62 0.28
C LYS A 40 9.64 -53.90 -0.09
N GLY A 41 9.34 -54.05 -1.37
CA GLY A 41 8.54 -55.17 -1.88
C GLY A 41 7.02 -54.92 -1.90
N THR A 42 6.54 -53.74 -1.48
CA THR A 42 5.13 -53.36 -1.70
C THR A 42 4.90 -53.16 -3.20
N GLU A 43 3.89 -53.84 -3.74
CA GLU A 43 3.37 -53.58 -5.08
C GLU A 43 2.38 -52.43 -5.04
N LEU A 44 2.48 -51.50 -5.98
CA LEU A 44 1.57 -50.37 -6.11
C LEU A 44 0.94 -50.41 -7.51
N SER A 45 -0.34 -50.08 -7.62
CA SER A 45 -0.93 -49.76 -8.92
C SER A 45 -0.49 -48.35 -9.36
N LEU A 46 -0.69 -48.03 -10.63
CA LEU A 46 -0.45 -46.66 -11.12
C LEU A 46 -1.39 -45.66 -10.43
N GLU A 47 -2.61 -46.09 -10.10
CA GLU A 47 -3.60 -45.28 -9.37
C GLU A 47 -3.12 -44.99 -7.95
N ASP A 48 -2.62 -46.00 -7.22
CA ASP A 48 -2.06 -45.80 -5.87
C ASP A 48 -0.89 -44.80 -5.87
N ILE A 49 -0.03 -44.89 -6.89
CA ILE A 49 1.13 -43.99 -7.03
C ILE A 49 0.66 -42.55 -7.20
N GLU A 50 -0.32 -42.31 -8.07
CA GLU A 50 -0.84 -40.96 -8.31
C GLU A 50 -1.61 -40.43 -7.10
N GLU A 51 -2.39 -41.26 -6.40
CA GLU A 51 -3.03 -40.86 -5.13
C GLU A 51 -2.00 -40.44 -4.07
N ILE A 52 -0.92 -41.22 -3.90
CA ILE A 52 0.12 -40.90 -2.91
C ILE A 52 0.85 -39.61 -3.29
N LYS A 53 1.20 -39.44 -4.56
CA LYS A 53 1.84 -38.21 -5.04
C LYS A 53 0.96 -36.99 -4.80
N LYS A 54 -0.33 -37.09 -5.12
CA LYS A 54 -1.30 -36.01 -4.89
C LYS A 54 -1.40 -35.66 -3.40
N ALA A 55 -1.60 -36.65 -2.54
CA ALA A 55 -1.70 -36.43 -1.09
C ALA A 55 -0.45 -35.77 -0.49
N GLU A 56 0.75 -36.13 -0.96
CA GLU A 56 1.99 -35.46 -0.53
C GLU A 56 2.10 -34.03 -1.04
N ALA A 57 1.69 -33.77 -2.29
CA ALA A 57 1.68 -32.43 -2.86
C ALA A 57 0.71 -31.52 -2.09
N ASP A 58 -0.51 -31.98 -1.83
CA ASP A 58 -1.53 -31.26 -1.07
C ASP A 58 -1.05 -30.98 0.36
N SER A 59 -0.48 -31.99 1.03
CA SER A 59 0.08 -31.83 2.38
C SER A 59 1.24 -30.82 2.42
N GLN A 60 2.11 -30.84 1.42
CA GLN A 60 3.21 -29.89 1.31
C GLN A 60 2.70 -28.46 1.07
N ALA A 61 1.71 -28.28 0.19
CA ALA A 61 1.08 -27.00 -0.10
C ALA A 61 0.45 -26.41 1.17
N LEU A 62 -0.35 -27.21 1.88
CA LEU A 62 -1.02 -26.81 3.12
C LEU A 62 0.00 -26.40 4.20
N GLN A 63 1.08 -27.17 4.39
CA GLN A 63 2.12 -26.84 5.37
C GLN A 63 2.83 -25.53 5.05
N LEU A 64 3.15 -25.29 3.78
CA LEU A 64 3.78 -24.05 3.34
C LEU A 64 2.85 -22.85 3.54
N ALA A 65 1.58 -22.97 3.14
CA ALA A 65 0.59 -21.93 3.31
C ALA A 65 0.35 -21.58 4.79
N MET A 66 0.16 -22.57 5.67
CA MET A 66 0.03 -22.36 7.12
C MET A 66 1.24 -21.62 7.70
N THR A 67 2.45 -22.04 7.30
CA THR A 67 3.69 -21.37 7.74
C THR A 67 3.69 -19.91 7.28
N PHE A 68 3.30 -19.62 6.04
CA PHE A 68 3.24 -18.27 5.52
C PHE A 68 2.20 -17.38 6.23
N LEU A 69 1.04 -17.94 6.56
CA LEU A 69 -0.04 -17.25 7.30
C LEU A 69 0.34 -16.97 8.76
N SER A 70 1.19 -17.81 9.38
CA SER A 70 1.61 -17.64 10.77
C SER A 70 2.32 -16.30 11.07
N TYR A 71 2.90 -15.65 10.05
CA TYR A 71 3.62 -14.40 10.23
C TYR A 71 2.70 -13.18 10.23
N GLN A 72 1.70 -13.16 9.34
CA GLN A 72 0.70 -12.10 9.22
C GLN A 72 -0.47 -12.55 8.33
N PRO A 73 -1.64 -11.91 8.46
CA PRO A 73 -2.77 -12.14 7.56
C PRO A 73 -2.41 -11.92 6.08
N ARG A 74 -2.98 -12.75 5.20
CA ARG A 74 -2.77 -12.73 3.74
C ARG A 74 -4.10 -12.85 3.02
N SER A 75 -4.19 -12.29 1.83
CA SER A 75 -5.28 -12.63 0.90
C SER A 75 -5.07 -13.98 0.24
N VAL A 76 -6.13 -14.55 -0.32
CA VAL A 76 -6.07 -15.78 -1.13
C VAL A 76 -5.02 -15.66 -2.24
N TYR A 77 -5.03 -14.54 -2.96
CA TYR A 77 -4.08 -14.29 -4.04
C TYR A 77 -2.63 -14.28 -3.57
N GLU A 78 -2.34 -13.68 -2.41
CA GLU A 78 -0.98 -13.67 -1.86
C GLU A 78 -0.50 -15.08 -1.49
N VAL A 79 -1.40 -15.95 -1.02
CA VAL A 79 -1.08 -17.36 -0.71
C VAL A 79 -0.82 -18.17 -1.99
N LEU A 80 -1.65 -18.02 -3.02
CA LEU A 80 -1.45 -18.69 -4.30
C LEU A 80 -0.12 -18.27 -4.97
N GLU A 81 0.19 -16.97 -4.97
CA GLU A 81 1.46 -16.45 -5.47
C GLU A 81 2.66 -16.99 -4.68
N TYR A 82 2.51 -17.13 -3.36
CA TYR A 82 3.54 -17.72 -2.50
C TYR A 82 3.79 -19.19 -2.84
N LEU A 83 2.74 -19.99 -2.96
CA LEU A 83 2.85 -21.42 -3.30
C LEU A 83 3.43 -21.64 -4.70
N ASN A 84 3.04 -20.82 -5.67
CA ASN A 84 3.59 -20.86 -7.03
C ASN A 84 5.11 -20.58 -7.03
N LYS A 85 5.57 -19.60 -6.25
CA LYS A 85 7.02 -19.31 -6.07
C LYS A 85 7.79 -20.47 -5.43
N HIS A 86 7.10 -21.36 -4.74
CA HIS A 86 7.64 -22.58 -4.15
C HIS A 86 7.45 -23.82 -5.05
N GLU A 87 7.14 -23.61 -6.33
CA GLU A 87 6.98 -24.67 -7.34
C GLU A 87 5.88 -25.69 -7.00
N ILE A 88 4.90 -25.27 -6.20
CA ILE A 88 3.71 -26.07 -5.91
C ILE A 88 2.76 -25.98 -7.10
N SER A 89 2.18 -27.12 -7.49
CA SER A 89 1.24 -27.18 -8.62
C SER A 89 -0.01 -26.33 -8.32
N GLN A 90 -0.67 -25.86 -9.39
CA GLN A 90 -1.90 -25.09 -9.26
C GLN A 90 -3.01 -25.89 -8.57
N GLU A 91 -3.13 -27.19 -8.88
CA GLU A 91 -4.12 -28.07 -8.26
C GLU A 91 -3.90 -28.17 -6.75
N ALA A 92 -2.69 -28.50 -6.29
CA ALA A 92 -2.39 -28.61 -4.86
C ALA A 92 -2.51 -27.26 -4.12
N SER A 93 -2.17 -26.17 -4.82
CA SER A 93 -2.35 -24.81 -4.27
C SER A 93 -3.81 -24.47 -4.05
N GLN A 94 -4.67 -24.83 -5.01
CA GLN A 94 -6.11 -24.60 -4.92
C GLN A 94 -6.74 -25.43 -3.80
N THR A 95 -6.43 -26.73 -3.72
CA THR A 95 -6.87 -27.60 -2.62
C THR A 95 -6.48 -27.03 -1.26
N ALA A 96 -5.21 -26.62 -1.10
CA ALA A 96 -4.73 -26.06 0.17
C ALA A 96 -5.43 -24.75 0.54
N VAL A 97 -5.71 -23.88 -0.45
CA VAL A 97 -6.46 -22.64 -0.21
C VAL A 97 -7.91 -22.93 0.19
N GLU A 98 -8.58 -23.87 -0.48
CA GLU A 98 -9.94 -24.29 -0.15
C GLU A 98 -10.03 -24.82 1.28
N ASP A 99 -9.12 -25.74 1.66
CA ASP A 99 -9.03 -26.26 3.03
C ASP A 99 -8.84 -25.14 4.07
N LEU A 100 -7.97 -24.16 3.76
CA LEU A 100 -7.70 -23.04 4.67
C LEU A 100 -8.85 -22.04 4.74
N MET A 101 -9.64 -21.90 3.68
CA MET A 101 -10.86 -21.09 3.68
C MET A 101 -11.97 -21.78 4.49
N ASP A 102 -12.15 -23.08 4.33
CA ASP A 102 -13.13 -23.86 5.09
C ASP A 102 -12.85 -23.86 6.60
N LEU A 103 -11.56 -23.87 6.97
CA LEU A 103 -11.10 -23.72 8.34
C LEU A 103 -11.04 -22.25 8.82
N ASN A 104 -11.43 -21.29 7.97
CA ASN A 104 -11.43 -19.85 8.21
C ASN A 104 -10.05 -19.27 8.61
N TYR A 105 -8.96 -19.88 8.12
CA TYR A 105 -7.60 -19.33 8.23
C TYR A 105 -7.31 -18.26 7.17
N ILE A 106 -8.01 -18.30 6.03
CA ILE A 106 -7.96 -17.29 4.98
C ILE A 106 -9.38 -16.81 4.71
N ASN A 107 -9.58 -15.50 4.79
CA ASN A 107 -10.85 -14.87 4.44
C ASN A 107 -10.57 -13.46 3.89
N ASP A 108 -10.88 -13.25 2.61
CA ASP A 108 -10.58 -11.99 1.91
C ASP A 108 -11.44 -10.82 2.42
N GLU A 109 -12.65 -11.08 2.95
CA GLU A 109 -13.49 -10.05 3.57
C GLU A 109 -12.85 -9.54 4.86
N ASP A 110 -12.47 -10.46 5.74
CA ASP A 110 -11.80 -10.11 7.00
C ASP A 110 -10.44 -9.48 6.76
N PHE A 111 -9.71 -9.97 5.76
CA PHE A 111 -8.46 -9.36 5.31
C PHE A 111 -8.68 -7.91 4.86
N ALA A 112 -9.69 -7.64 4.03
CA ALA A 112 -9.99 -6.29 3.56
C ALA A 112 -10.36 -5.34 4.71
N ARG A 113 -11.24 -5.77 5.62
CA ARG A 113 -11.61 -5.00 6.83
C ARG A 113 -10.40 -4.68 7.68
N LEU A 114 -9.56 -5.68 7.97
CA LEU A 114 -8.37 -5.49 8.78
C LEU A 114 -7.36 -4.54 8.10
N PHE A 115 -7.20 -4.66 6.79
CA PHE A 115 -6.31 -3.81 6.01
C PHE A 115 -6.74 -2.34 6.06
N ILE A 116 -8.04 -2.07 5.89
CA ILE A 116 -8.61 -0.73 6.00
C ILE A 116 -8.45 -0.19 7.43
N LYS A 117 -8.86 -0.95 8.46
CA LYS A 117 -8.72 -0.55 9.87
C LYS A 117 -7.27 -0.23 10.26
N ASN A 118 -6.31 -1.02 9.77
CA ASN A 118 -4.90 -0.74 10.02
C ASN A 118 -4.46 0.59 9.37
N ASN A 119 -4.89 0.87 8.13
CA ASN A 119 -4.64 2.16 7.49
C ASN A 119 -5.29 3.33 8.24
N LEU A 120 -6.52 3.18 8.72
CA LEU A 120 -7.20 4.23 9.48
C LEU A 120 -6.51 4.52 10.81
N ARG A 121 -5.83 3.53 11.41
CA ARG A 121 -5.05 3.72 12.66
C ARG A 121 -3.69 4.36 12.45
N VAL A 122 -2.91 3.88 11.48
CA VAL A 122 -1.49 4.27 11.33
C VAL A 122 -1.09 4.70 9.93
N GLY A 123 -1.94 4.42 8.95
CA GLY A 123 -1.74 4.77 7.55
C GLY A 123 -2.18 6.18 7.19
N LYS A 124 -2.08 6.45 5.88
CA LYS A 124 -2.26 7.77 5.25
C LYS A 124 -2.93 7.71 3.88
N ASP A 125 -3.42 6.55 3.48
CA ASP A 125 -4.10 6.40 2.20
C ASP A 125 -5.59 6.66 2.37
N GLY A 126 -6.21 7.27 1.35
CA GLY A 126 -7.66 7.44 1.28
C GLY A 126 -8.35 6.22 0.64
N PRO A 127 -9.69 6.27 0.51
CA PRO A 127 -10.50 5.15 0.02
C PRO A 127 -10.03 4.56 -1.31
N ARG A 128 -9.70 5.41 -2.30
CA ARG A 128 -9.22 4.96 -3.62
C ARG A 128 -7.81 4.37 -3.56
N GLY A 129 -6.97 4.92 -2.68
CA GLY A 129 -5.62 4.43 -2.44
C GLY A 129 -5.64 3.02 -1.87
N ILE A 130 -6.50 2.79 -0.87
CA ILE A 130 -6.73 1.47 -0.28
C ILE A 130 -7.35 0.50 -1.27
N THR A 131 -8.36 0.94 -2.03
CA THR A 131 -8.95 0.13 -3.11
C THR A 131 -7.89 -0.39 -4.07
N ARG A 132 -6.96 0.47 -4.52
CA ARG A 132 -5.87 0.07 -5.42
C ARG A 132 -4.95 -0.95 -4.77
N LYS A 133 -4.59 -0.78 -3.50
CA LYS A 133 -3.72 -1.71 -2.76
C LYS A 133 -4.39 -3.08 -2.56
N LEU A 134 -5.68 -3.10 -2.21
CA LEU A 134 -6.44 -4.34 -2.07
C LEU A 134 -6.61 -5.07 -3.40
N LYS A 135 -6.86 -4.35 -4.50
CA LYS A 135 -6.88 -4.94 -5.85
C LYS A 135 -5.54 -5.55 -6.26
N GLN A 136 -4.42 -4.90 -5.93
CA GLN A 136 -3.08 -5.46 -6.15
C GLN A 136 -2.82 -6.72 -5.32
N LYS A 137 -3.53 -6.87 -4.21
CA LYS A 137 -3.55 -8.07 -3.37
C LYS A 137 -4.64 -9.07 -3.79
N GLY A 138 -5.24 -8.89 -4.96
CA GLY A 138 -6.20 -9.84 -5.55
C GLY A 138 -7.58 -9.88 -4.88
N VAL A 139 -7.89 -8.95 -3.98
CA VAL A 139 -9.21 -8.90 -3.32
C VAL A 139 -10.27 -8.45 -4.33
N ALA A 140 -11.41 -9.15 -4.34
CA ALA A 140 -12.51 -8.89 -5.26
C ALA A 140 -13.13 -7.50 -5.05
N ALA A 141 -13.63 -6.88 -6.13
CA ALA A 141 -14.11 -5.50 -6.10
C ALA A 141 -15.35 -5.31 -5.20
N ASN A 142 -16.25 -6.28 -5.17
CA ASN A 142 -17.41 -6.31 -4.27
C ASN A 142 -16.96 -6.36 -2.80
N THR A 143 -16.06 -7.28 -2.45
CA THR A 143 -15.50 -7.38 -1.10
C THR A 143 -14.85 -6.09 -0.62
N ILE A 144 -14.11 -5.41 -1.51
CA ILE A 144 -13.53 -4.10 -1.20
C ILE A 144 -14.63 -3.05 -0.96
N GLN A 145 -15.65 -3.03 -1.81
CA GLN A 145 -16.74 -2.07 -1.69
C GLN A 145 -17.53 -2.27 -0.39
N ASP A 146 -17.84 -3.51 -0.04
CA ASP A 146 -18.55 -3.85 1.19
C ASP A 146 -17.74 -3.44 2.42
N ALA A 147 -16.44 -3.74 2.44
CA ALA A 147 -15.55 -3.35 3.54
C ALA A 147 -15.35 -1.84 3.66
N LEU A 148 -15.40 -1.08 2.56
CA LEU A 148 -15.36 0.39 2.58
C LEU A 148 -16.67 1.00 3.06
N TYR A 149 -17.81 0.37 2.77
CA TYR A 149 -19.14 0.84 3.20
C TYR A 149 -19.32 0.76 4.73
N GLU A 150 -18.59 -0.13 5.40
CA GLU A 150 -18.57 -0.24 6.87
C GLU A 150 -17.86 0.92 7.58
N ILE A 151 -17.15 1.78 6.84
CA ILE A 151 -16.30 2.85 7.41
C ILE A 151 -17.01 4.19 7.33
N GLU A 152 -17.03 4.91 8.46
CA GLU A 152 -17.59 6.25 8.51
C GLU A 152 -16.65 7.29 7.87
N GLU A 153 -17.23 8.35 7.29
CA GLU A 153 -16.45 9.41 6.63
C GLU A 153 -15.44 10.07 7.60
N GLU A 154 -15.83 10.26 8.86
CA GLU A 154 -15.00 10.84 9.92
C GLU A 154 -13.68 10.07 10.13
N GLU A 155 -13.70 8.73 10.01
CA GLU A 155 -12.48 7.93 10.18
C GLU A 155 -11.44 8.24 9.10
N TRP A 156 -11.88 8.64 7.90
CA TRP A 156 -10.98 9.07 6.83
C TRP A 156 -10.42 10.47 7.06
N ILE A 157 -11.17 11.33 7.76
CA ILE A 157 -10.75 12.70 8.05
C ILE A 157 -9.46 12.68 8.87
N ASP A 158 -9.42 11.88 9.95
CA ASP A 158 -8.24 11.71 10.79
C ASP A 158 -7.02 11.22 10.01
N ALA A 159 -7.20 10.25 9.11
CA ALA A 159 -6.13 9.75 8.26
C ALA A 159 -5.61 10.81 7.29
N GLY A 160 -6.53 11.60 6.74
CA GLY A 160 -6.24 12.78 5.92
C GLY A 160 -5.43 13.82 6.66
N ILE A 161 -5.88 14.23 7.85
CA ILE A 161 -5.19 15.20 8.71
C ILE A 161 -3.77 14.74 8.99
N ARG A 162 -3.56 13.48 9.40
CA ARG A 162 -2.20 12.93 9.61
C ARG A 162 -1.31 12.98 8.38
N LEU A 163 -1.88 12.88 7.17
CA LEU A 163 -1.13 12.99 5.92
C LEU A 163 -0.67 14.43 5.67
N ILE A 164 -1.53 15.42 5.92
CA ILE A 164 -1.26 16.82 5.57
C ILE A 164 -0.75 17.68 6.73
N HIS A 165 -0.76 17.19 7.97
CA HIS A 165 -0.39 17.92 9.19
C HIS A 165 0.94 18.68 9.08
N SER A 166 1.95 18.13 8.40
CA SER A 166 3.24 18.80 8.18
C SER A 166 3.14 20.15 7.44
N LEU A 167 2.04 20.40 6.73
CA LEU A 167 1.82 21.64 5.98
C LEU A 167 1.52 22.83 6.88
N ILE A 168 1.12 22.60 8.15
CA ILE A 168 0.98 23.67 9.15
C ILE A 168 2.30 24.47 9.27
N HIS A 169 3.45 23.82 9.15
CA HIS A 169 4.76 24.52 9.19
C HIS A 169 5.08 25.40 7.98
N GLN A 170 4.20 25.44 6.97
CA GLN A 170 4.30 26.30 5.79
C GLN A 170 3.46 27.58 5.92
N VAL A 171 2.61 27.66 6.94
CA VAL A 171 1.88 28.87 7.30
C VAL A 171 2.88 30.01 7.57
N GLY A 172 2.54 31.22 7.12
CA GLY A 172 3.45 32.37 7.12
C GLY A 172 4.62 32.29 6.13
N LYS A 173 4.79 31.18 5.39
CA LYS A 173 5.84 31.02 4.35
C LYS A 173 5.25 30.97 2.95
N LEU A 174 4.05 30.42 2.81
CA LEU A 174 3.32 30.28 1.56
C LEU A 174 1.93 30.88 1.75
N SER A 175 1.30 31.33 0.65
CA SER A 175 -0.08 31.80 0.74
C SER A 175 -1.01 30.65 1.14
N TYR A 176 -2.12 30.99 1.79
CA TYR A 176 -3.16 30.02 2.12
C TYR A 176 -3.62 29.21 0.89
N LYS A 177 -3.83 29.89 -0.25
CA LYS A 177 -4.23 29.22 -1.51
C LYS A 177 -3.18 28.21 -1.99
N GLU A 178 -1.90 28.52 -1.84
CA GLU A 178 -0.83 27.59 -2.22
C GLU A 178 -0.77 26.39 -1.26
N ILE A 179 -0.93 26.61 0.05
CA ILE A 179 -1.00 25.53 1.05
C ILE A 179 -2.19 24.61 0.75
N LYS A 180 -3.39 25.17 0.56
CA LYS A 180 -4.61 24.41 0.21
C LYS A 180 -4.42 23.60 -1.07
N LYS A 181 -3.83 24.19 -2.12
CA LYS A 181 -3.52 23.47 -3.37
C LYS A 181 -2.56 22.31 -3.13
N LYS A 182 -1.50 22.50 -2.33
CA LYS A 182 -0.54 21.45 -1.99
C LYS A 182 -1.19 20.33 -1.16
N ALA A 183 -2.06 20.68 -0.21
CA ALA A 183 -2.81 19.73 0.59
C ALA A 183 -3.74 18.87 -0.29
N LEU A 184 -4.57 19.48 -1.13
CA LEU A 184 -5.46 18.77 -2.06
C LEU A 184 -4.67 17.83 -2.98
N THR A 185 -3.56 18.32 -3.57
CA THR A 185 -2.73 17.48 -4.44
C THR A 185 -2.17 16.27 -3.70
N LYS A 186 -1.72 16.46 -2.45
CA LYS A 186 -1.17 15.38 -1.62
C LYS A 186 -2.25 14.36 -1.27
N LEU A 187 -3.44 14.81 -0.87
CA LEU A 187 -4.60 13.96 -0.57
C LEU A 187 -5.03 13.16 -1.81
N GLN A 188 -5.17 13.80 -2.96
CA GLN A 188 -5.55 13.13 -4.22
C GLN A 188 -4.55 12.04 -4.62
N ASN A 189 -3.25 12.30 -4.49
CA ASN A 189 -2.21 11.31 -4.77
C ASN A 189 -2.29 10.09 -3.85
N HIS A 190 -2.75 10.29 -2.61
CA HIS A 190 -3.02 9.23 -1.64
C HIS A 190 -4.42 8.61 -1.77
N GLY A 191 -5.23 9.06 -2.72
CA GLY A 191 -6.51 8.44 -3.08
C GLY A 191 -7.71 8.92 -2.27
N PHE A 192 -7.62 10.10 -1.66
CA PHE A 192 -8.79 10.86 -1.24
C PHE A 192 -9.40 11.52 -2.49
N ASP A 193 -10.73 11.57 -2.58
CA ASP A 193 -11.37 12.36 -3.64
C ASP A 193 -11.37 13.85 -3.29
N GLN A 194 -11.92 14.66 -4.18
CA GLN A 194 -11.89 16.10 -4.03
C GLN A 194 -12.75 16.56 -2.85
N ASP A 195 -13.98 16.06 -2.73
CA ASP A 195 -14.93 16.51 -1.73
C ASP A 195 -14.44 16.17 -0.31
N LEU A 196 -14.02 14.93 -0.09
CA LEU A 196 -13.42 14.50 1.17
C LEU A 196 -12.10 15.25 1.43
N GLY A 197 -11.32 15.52 0.38
CA GLY A 197 -10.09 16.29 0.49
C GLY A 197 -10.30 17.74 0.93
N GLU A 198 -11.36 18.39 0.46
CA GLU A 198 -11.77 19.72 0.91
C GLU A 198 -12.24 19.68 2.37
N LEU A 199 -13.08 18.69 2.73
CA LEU A 199 -13.54 18.48 4.10
C LEU A 199 -12.37 18.31 5.08
N ILE A 200 -11.37 17.49 4.74
CA ILE A 200 -10.16 17.27 5.55
C ILE A 200 -9.38 18.57 5.77
N ILE A 201 -9.28 19.42 4.75
CA ILE A 201 -8.55 20.69 4.84
C ILE A 201 -9.29 21.66 5.76
N ASP A 202 -10.61 21.69 5.68
CA ASP A 202 -11.44 22.53 6.52
C ASP A 202 -11.35 22.06 8.00
N HIS A 203 -11.24 20.75 8.25
CA HIS A 203 -11.01 20.19 9.61
C HIS A 203 -9.60 20.40 10.16
N LEU A 204 -8.60 20.58 9.29
CA LEU A 204 -7.23 20.90 9.74
C LEU A 204 -7.16 22.27 10.43
N ASP A 205 -8.19 23.10 10.25
CA ASP A 205 -8.34 24.42 10.88
C ASP A 205 -7.11 25.31 10.66
N ILE A 206 -6.62 25.34 9.41
CA ILE A 206 -5.68 26.38 9.00
C ILE A 206 -6.52 27.66 8.87
N GLU A 207 -6.74 28.36 9.98
CA GLU A 207 -7.39 29.65 9.96
C GLU A 207 -6.59 30.60 9.05
N THR A 208 -7.27 31.31 8.16
CA THR A 208 -6.68 32.42 7.43
C THR A 208 -6.47 33.58 8.39
N ASN A 209 -5.28 33.66 8.99
CA ASN A 209 -4.85 34.85 9.70
C ASN A 209 -4.27 35.87 8.69
N GLU A 210 -4.79 37.09 8.70
CA GLU A 210 -4.30 38.19 7.85
C GLU A 210 -2.81 38.45 8.08
N ASP A 211 -2.33 38.32 9.32
CA ASP A 211 -0.92 38.51 9.67
C ASP A 211 -0.03 37.46 8.99
N GLU A 212 -0.43 36.18 9.02
CA GLU A 212 0.34 35.09 8.41
C GLU A 212 0.31 35.17 6.88
N GLN A 213 -0.80 35.63 6.31
CA GLN A 213 -0.92 35.87 4.88
C GLN A 213 0.00 37.03 4.44
N LEU A 214 0.08 38.09 5.25
CA LEU A 214 1.00 39.21 5.03
C LEU A 214 2.46 38.78 5.16
N GLU A 215 2.81 37.98 6.18
CA GLU A 215 4.16 37.41 6.34
C GLU A 215 4.56 36.55 5.12
N ALA A 216 3.64 35.74 4.61
CA ALA A 216 3.88 34.91 3.44
C ALA A 216 4.13 35.77 2.19
N LEU A 217 3.35 36.84 2.03
CA LEU A 217 3.50 37.80 0.94
C LEU A 217 4.86 38.49 1.02
N GLU A 218 5.27 38.96 2.20
CA GLU A 218 6.57 39.60 2.41
C GLU A 218 7.71 38.64 2.06
N LYS A 219 7.69 37.40 2.58
CA LYS A 219 8.74 36.40 2.34
C LYS A 219 8.83 36.01 0.86
N GLN A 220 7.72 35.71 0.21
CA GLN A 220 7.71 35.32 -1.21
C GLN A 220 8.01 36.51 -2.12
N GLY A 221 7.51 37.69 -1.78
CA GLY A 221 7.76 38.94 -2.50
C GLY A 221 9.22 39.31 -2.46
N THR A 222 9.83 39.35 -1.27
CA THR A 222 11.26 39.63 -1.09
C THR A 222 12.12 38.63 -1.86
N LYS A 223 11.80 37.33 -1.77
CA LYS A 223 12.48 36.28 -2.54
C LYS A 223 12.40 36.51 -4.05
N ALA A 224 11.23 36.85 -4.57
CA ALA A 224 11.03 37.14 -5.98
C ALA A 224 11.76 38.42 -6.40
N TRP A 225 11.69 39.47 -5.58
CA TRP A 225 12.35 40.75 -5.81
C TRP A 225 13.85 40.54 -5.96
N LYS A 226 14.50 39.84 -5.02
CA LYS A 226 15.93 39.50 -5.09
C LYS A 226 16.27 38.64 -6.32
N LYS A 227 15.42 37.65 -6.63
CA LYS A 227 15.62 36.75 -7.78
C LYS A 227 15.68 37.50 -9.12
N TYR A 228 14.88 38.56 -9.29
CA TYR A 228 14.75 39.30 -10.54
C TYR A 228 15.51 40.64 -10.56
N ARG A 229 16.46 40.86 -9.65
CA ARG A 229 17.22 42.13 -9.51
C ARG A 229 17.98 42.63 -10.75
N LYS A 230 18.27 41.75 -11.72
CA LYS A 230 19.01 42.10 -12.95
C LYS A 230 18.13 42.65 -14.06
N ASP A 231 16.81 42.52 -13.94
CA ASP A 231 15.86 43.06 -14.92
C ASP A 231 15.62 44.56 -14.66
N ASP A 232 15.24 45.31 -15.70
CA ASP A 232 14.82 46.71 -15.57
C ASP A 232 13.55 46.85 -14.70
N GLY A 233 13.33 48.04 -14.13
CA GLY A 233 12.27 48.26 -13.13
C GLY A 233 10.87 47.80 -13.56
N PHE A 234 10.49 48.06 -14.81
CA PHE A 234 9.17 47.62 -15.32
C PHE A 234 9.11 46.10 -15.47
N LYS A 235 10.11 45.51 -16.12
CA LYS A 235 10.19 44.06 -16.35
C LYS A 235 10.32 43.26 -15.05
N ARG A 236 11.07 43.77 -14.07
CA ARG A 236 11.21 43.19 -12.73
C ARG A 236 9.86 43.13 -12.04
N LYS A 237 9.13 44.26 -11.97
CA LYS A 237 7.77 44.31 -11.38
C LYS A 237 6.81 43.33 -12.07
N GLN A 238 6.85 43.22 -13.40
CA GLN A 238 6.01 42.27 -14.13
C GLN A 238 6.31 40.80 -13.79
N LYS A 239 7.61 40.42 -13.70
CA LYS A 239 8.01 39.06 -13.32
C LYS A 239 7.67 38.72 -11.87
N VAL A 240 7.83 39.66 -10.95
CA VAL A 240 7.45 39.50 -9.54
C VAL A 240 5.93 39.34 -9.41
N ARG A 241 5.14 40.15 -10.12
CA ARG A 241 3.68 40.00 -10.19
C ARG A 241 3.28 38.60 -10.66
N HIS A 242 3.86 38.11 -11.76
CA HIS A 242 3.58 36.77 -12.27
C HIS A 242 3.96 35.67 -11.26
N PHE A 243 5.12 35.81 -10.61
CA PHE A 243 5.58 34.88 -9.59
C PHE A 243 4.60 34.82 -8.42
N LEU A 244 4.24 35.96 -7.82
CA LEU A 244 3.34 35.99 -6.66
C LEU A 244 1.93 35.49 -7.02
N PHE A 245 1.44 35.82 -8.21
CA PHE A 245 0.16 35.30 -8.69
C PHE A 245 0.15 33.77 -8.79
N GLN A 246 1.23 33.17 -9.31
CA GLN A 246 1.39 31.70 -9.33
C GLN A 246 1.47 31.07 -7.93
N HIS A 247 1.94 31.83 -6.94
CA HIS A 247 1.99 31.43 -5.53
C HIS A 247 0.70 31.80 -4.77
N GLY A 248 -0.38 32.16 -5.47
CA GLY A 248 -1.72 32.26 -4.90
C GLY A 248 -2.11 33.60 -4.26
N PHE A 249 -1.27 34.63 -4.39
CA PHE A 249 -1.62 35.98 -3.93
C PHE A 249 -2.58 36.67 -4.92
N SER A 250 -3.52 37.45 -4.40
CA SER A 250 -4.47 38.27 -5.15
C SER A 250 -3.79 39.47 -5.78
N SER A 251 -4.45 40.09 -6.77
CA SER A 251 -3.90 41.30 -7.41
C SER A 251 -3.69 42.44 -6.42
N GLY A 252 -4.59 42.62 -5.45
CA GLY A 252 -4.46 43.67 -4.42
C GLY A 252 -3.24 43.46 -3.51
N GLU A 253 -3.04 42.23 -3.01
CA GLU A 253 -1.85 41.86 -2.22
C GLU A 253 -0.55 42.06 -3.01
N ILE A 254 -0.57 41.72 -4.30
CA ILE A 254 0.61 41.90 -5.15
C ILE A 254 0.91 43.38 -5.37
N ASP A 255 -0.14 44.19 -5.59
CA ASP A 255 0.00 45.63 -5.79
C ASP A 255 0.52 46.30 -4.50
N SER A 256 0.02 45.94 -3.32
CA SER A 256 0.50 46.47 -2.04
C SER A 256 1.99 46.17 -1.80
N PHE A 257 2.43 44.94 -2.09
CA PHE A 257 3.86 44.59 -2.03
C PHE A 257 4.70 45.43 -3.03
N LEU A 258 4.26 45.55 -4.29
CA LEU A 258 5.00 46.27 -5.34
C LEU A 258 5.03 47.80 -5.16
N ASN A 259 4.14 48.32 -4.32
CA ASN A 259 4.08 49.72 -3.90
C ASN A 259 4.94 50.00 -2.66
N GLY A 260 5.51 48.97 -2.03
CA GLY A 260 6.29 49.11 -0.80
C GLY A 260 5.45 49.23 0.48
N GLU A 261 4.16 48.90 0.42
CA GLU A 261 3.25 48.98 1.58
C GLU A 261 3.47 47.83 2.58
N VAL A 262 4.06 46.73 2.11
CA VAL A 262 4.36 45.51 2.92
C VAL A 262 5.78 45.53 3.45
N VAL A 263 6.73 45.95 2.61
CA VAL A 263 8.16 46.06 2.93
C VAL A 263 8.80 47.04 1.96
N ASP A 264 9.79 47.81 2.44
CA ASP A 264 10.52 48.74 1.59
C ASP A 264 11.38 47.99 0.56
N LEU A 265 11.10 48.24 -0.72
CA LEU A 265 11.80 47.58 -1.82
C LEU A 265 13.22 48.12 -2.01
N GLU A 266 13.50 49.35 -1.56
CA GLU A 266 14.84 49.94 -1.59
C GLU A 266 15.73 49.28 -0.54
N GLU A 267 15.22 49.06 0.68
CA GLU A 267 15.92 48.32 1.75
C GLU A 267 16.29 46.89 1.31
N ILE A 268 15.42 46.21 0.54
CA ILE A 268 15.70 44.86 0.03
C ILE A 268 16.87 44.84 -0.96
N ASP A 269 17.06 45.92 -1.74
CA ASP A 269 18.12 46.02 -2.73
C ASP A 269 19.49 46.36 -2.10
N GLU A 270 19.52 46.84 -0.85
CA GLU A 270 20.75 47.09 -0.09
C GLU A 270 21.41 45.80 0.45
N TYR A 271 20.70 44.66 0.48
CA TYR A 271 21.15 43.37 1.04
C TYR A 271 21.04 42.16 0.08
#